data_AF-A0A410PU35-F1
#
_entry.id   AF-A0A410PU35-F1
#
_cell.length_a   1.000
_cell.length_b   1.000
_cell.length_c   1.000
_cell.angle_alpha   90.00
_cell.angle_beta   90.00
_cell.angle_gamma   90.00
#
_symmetry.space_group_name_H-M   'P 1'
#
loop_
_entity.id
_entity.type
_entity.pdbx_description
1 polymer ?
#
loop_
_entity_poly.entity_id
_entity_poly.type
_entity_poly.pdbx_seq_one_letter_code
_entity_poly.pdbx_strand_id
1 'polypeptide(L)'
;MKKILRSRMMIFVMAVAMVFATSATAFAGSITPVTPTYPISVNVQFEATEGTVTDINDVDHDIPAIAVSKTVEYASAGAFSTEFPVDAGAVHELAGYPTVMDAIYNAYHQYSPSMAGFTMGWDTYSTPNGAYITTLFNIGTITESSTSNSWKGYSWSIYLNGTLTSLYASNVQIKDGDVVRVVYQENTETW
;
A
#
# COMPACT_ATOMS: atom_id res chain seq x y z
N MET A 1 42.98 -9.28 31.44
CA MET A 1 41.62 -9.00 31.93
C MET A 1 40.62 -9.35 30.84
N LYS A 2 39.83 -10.42 31.01
CA LYS A 2 38.68 -10.76 30.17
C LYS A 2 37.43 -10.11 30.75
N LYS A 3 36.70 -9.34 29.94
CA LYS A 3 35.27 -9.01 30.03
C LYS A 3 34.92 -8.41 28.65
N ILE A 4 34.50 -9.24 27.70
CA ILE A 4 33.10 -9.51 27.38
C ILE A 4 32.31 -8.20 27.25
N LEU A 5 32.26 -7.65 26.04
CA LEU A 5 31.04 -7.03 25.53
C LEU A 5 30.85 -7.52 24.08
N ARG A 6 30.14 -8.65 23.99
CA ARG A 6 29.12 -9.00 23.00
C ARG A 6 29.35 -8.36 21.63
N SER A 7 29.86 -9.11 20.65
CA SER A 7 28.96 -9.89 19.77
C SER A 7 27.69 -9.09 19.43
N ARG A 8 27.85 -7.93 18.79
CA ARG A 8 26.85 -7.45 17.84
C ARG A 8 26.93 -8.39 16.65
N MET A 9 26.31 -9.56 16.83
CA MET A 9 25.92 -10.40 15.71
C MET A 9 25.25 -9.46 14.70
N MET A 10 25.84 -9.39 13.52
CA MET A 10 25.11 -9.13 12.29
C MET A 10 23.93 -10.10 12.25
N ILE A 11 22.82 -9.68 12.82
CA ILE A 11 21.51 -10.14 12.38
C ILE A 11 21.09 -9.06 11.39
N PHE A 12 21.64 -9.16 10.18
CA PHE A 12 20.97 -8.67 8.98
C PHE A 12 19.74 -9.57 8.80
N VAL A 13 18.75 -9.41 9.69
CA VAL A 13 17.41 -9.90 9.39
C VAL A 13 16.81 -8.84 8.50
N MET A 14 16.63 -9.27 7.28
CA MET A 14 15.97 -8.68 6.13
C MET A 14 14.58 -8.13 6.51
N ALA A 15 14.53 -7.06 7.29
CA ALA A 15 13.35 -6.24 7.48
C ALA A 15 13.31 -5.21 6.35
N VAL A 16 13.15 -5.67 5.10
CA VAL A 16 12.25 -4.95 4.21
C VAL A 16 10.88 -5.22 4.81
N ALA A 17 10.55 -4.44 5.85
CA ALA A 17 9.27 -4.55 6.52
C ALA A 17 8.24 -4.14 5.46
N MET A 18 7.61 -5.16 4.86
CA MET A 18 6.36 -5.01 4.15
C MET A 18 5.33 -4.62 5.20
N VAL A 19 5.26 -3.32 5.46
CA VAL A 19 4.31 -2.74 6.40
C VAL A 19 3.06 -2.47 5.61
N PHE A 20 2.28 -3.52 5.46
CA PHE A 20 0.87 -3.35 5.28
C PHE A 20 0.25 -3.62 6.63
N ALA A 21 -0.69 -2.77 7.01
CA ALA A 21 -1.61 -3.00 8.10
C ALA A 21 -2.54 -4.23 7.84
N THR A 22 -2.06 -5.21 7.09
CA THR A 22 -2.54 -6.57 6.99
C THR A 22 -2.06 -7.30 8.23
N SER A 23 -2.94 -7.46 9.22
CA SER A 23 -2.77 -8.52 10.21
C SER A 23 -2.47 -9.83 9.46
N ALA A 24 -1.29 -10.40 9.68
CA ALA A 24 -0.82 -11.65 9.06
C ALA A 24 -1.67 -12.89 9.44
N THR A 25 -2.80 -12.71 10.10
CA THR A 25 -3.75 -13.76 10.46
C THR A 25 -4.96 -13.75 9.53
N ALA A 26 -5.01 -14.77 8.67
CA ALA A 26 -6.19 -15.40 8.09
C ALA A 26 -6.61 -14.98 6.67
N PHE A 27 -5.95 -15.50 5.63
CA PHE A 27 -6.59 -15.67 4.33
C PHE A 27 -6.11 -16.93 3.59
N ALA A 28 -6.68 -18.09 3.94
CA ALA A 28 -6.61 -19.32 3.15
C ALA A 28 -7.83 -19.48 2.22
N GLY A 29 -8.44 -18.38 1.79
CA GLY A 29 -9.65 -18.37 0.97
C GLY A 29 -9.46 -17.58 -0.32
N SER A 30 -9.93 -18.12 -1.44
CA SER A 30 -9.96 -17.42 -2.72
C SER A 30 -10.92 -16.23 -2.69
N ILE A 31 -10.49 -15.06 -3.17
CA ILE A 31 -11.37 -13.90 -3.33
C ILE A 31 -12.41 -14.19 -4.42
N THR A 32 -13.70 -14.02 -4.09
CA THR A 32 -14.79 -14.17 -5.06
C THR A 32 -15.16 -12.79 -5.62
N PRO A 33 -14.89 -12.50 -6.91
CA PRO A 33 -15.24 -11.22 -7.51
C PRO A 33 -16.75 -11.07 -7.66
N VAL A 34 -17.23 -9.83 -7.63
CA VAL A 34 -18.62 -9.47 -7.90
C VAL A 34 -18.70 -8.79 -9.26
N THR A 35 -19.69 -9.10 -10.09
CA THR A 35 -19.83 -8.41 -11.38
C THR A 35 -20.08 -6.91 -11.16
N PRO A 36 -19.22 -6.01 -11.68
CA PRO A 36 -19.39 -4.58 -11.55
C PRO A 36 -20.58 -4.08 -12.38
N THR A 37 -21.26 -3.05 -11.88
CA THR A 37 -22.23 -2.27 -12.66
C THR A 37 -21.55 -0.98 -13.08
N TYR A 38 -21.42 -0.77 -14.38
CA TYR A 38 -20.79 0.41 -14.96
C TYR A 38 -21.83 1.50 -15.31
N PRO A 39 -21.44 2.79 -15.33
CA PRO A 39 -20.11 3.31 -15.01
C PRO A 39 -19.79 3.22 -13.51
N ILE A 40 -18.49 3.18 -13.18
CA ILE A 40 -18.00 3.27 -11.80
C ILE A 40 -17.26 4.58 -11.65
N SER A 41 -17.69 5.44 -10.73
CA SER A 41 -16.99 6.64 -10.30
C SER A 41 -16.46 6.47 -8.88
N VAL A 42 -15.16 6.71 -8.67
CA VAL A 42 -14.51 6.61 -7.35
C VAL A 42 -13.77 7.90 -7.05
N ASN A 43 -13.93 8.40 -5.82
CA ASN A 43 -13.13 9.52 -5.33
C ASN A 43 -11.88 8.98 -4.61
N VAL A 44 -10.70 9.36 -5.08
CA VAL A 44 -9.42 8.99 -4.48
C VAL A 44 -8.80 10.22 -3.83
N GLN A 45 -8.40 10.09 -2.57
CA GLN A 45 -7.81 11.16 -1.76
C GLN A 45 -6.44 10.72 -1.27
N PHE A 46 -5.43 11.55 -1.51
CA PHE A 46 -4.08 11.39 -1.01
C PHE A 46 -3.82 12.42 0.07
N GLU A 47 -3.36 11.95 1.23
CA GLU A 47 -3.20 12.77 2.43
C GLU A 47 -1.87 12.47 3.12
N ALA A 48 -1.12 13.50 3.47
CA ALA A 48 0.00 13.43 4.40
C ALA A 48 0.02 14.71 5.23
N THR A 49 0.26 14.56 6.53
CA THR A 49 0.43 15.71 7.43
C THR A 49 1.89 16.14 7.40
N GLU A 50 2.14 17.43 7.20
CA GLU A 50 3.50 17.98 7.25
C GLU A 50 4.15 17.72 8.60
N GLY A 51 5.43 17.35 8.58
CA GLY A 51 6.21 17.15 9.80
C GLY A 51 7.59 16.56 9.51
N THR A 52 8.28 16.20 10.58
CA THR A 52 9.57 15.51 10.52
C THR A 52 9.44 14.22 11.31
N VAL A 53 9.92 13.11 10.73
CA VAL A 53 9.92 11.78 11.35
C VAL A 53 11.36 11.30 11.47
N THR A 54 11.77 10.84 12.64
CA THR A 54 13.10 10.25 12.88
C THR A 54 13.03 8.73 12.73
N ASP A 55 13.91 8.15 11.92
CA ASP A 55 13.95 6.69 11.71
C ASP A 55 14.78 5.95 12.79
N ILE A 56 14.79 4.62 12.70
CA ILE A 56 15.51 3.71 13.62
C ILE A 56 17.03 3.92 13.65
N ASN A 57 17.59 4.63 12.66
CA ASN A 57 19.01 4.98 12.57
C ASN A 57 19.28 6.42 13.01
N ASP A 58 18.33 7.07 13.69
CA ASP A 58 18.40 8.46 14.12
C ASP A 58 18.54 9.45 12.95
N VAL A 59 17.97 9.13 11.78
CA VAL A 59 17.92 10.03 10.62
C VAL A 59 16.55 10.69 10.52
N ASP A 60 16.53 12.02 10.43
CA ASP A 60 15.33 12.81 10.23
C ASP A 60 14.91 12.84 8.76
N HIS A 61 13.60 12.68 8.53
CA HIS A 61 12.97 12.73 7.22
C HIS A 61 11.85 13.78 7.23
N ASP A 62 11.90 14.70 6.29
CA ASP A 62 10.85 15.70 6.11
C ASP A 62 9.68 15.12 5.33
N ILE A 63 8.49 15.20 5.90
CA ILE A 63 7.23 14.78 5.30
C ILE A 63 6.50 16.05 4.83
N PRO A 64 6.29 16.23 3.51
CA PRO A 64 5.51 17.35 3.02
C PRO A 64 4.01 17.17 3.29
N ALA A 65 3.28 18.29 3.43
CA ALA A 65 1.83 18.27 3.40
C ALA A 65 1.33 17.81 2.02
N ILE A 66 0.43 16.83 2.01
CA ILE A 66 -0.25 16.36 0.80
C ILE A 66 -1.75 16.41 1.03
N ALA A 67 -2.47 17.03 0.10
CA ALA A 67 -3.92 17.07 0.07
C ALA A 67 -4.38 17.10 -1.40
N VAL A 68 -4.47 15.92 -2.01
CA VAL A 68 -4.87 15.76 -3.42
C VAL A 68 -6.12 14.91 -3.51
N SER A 69 -7.13 15.37 -4.25
CA SER A 69 -8.33 14.57 -4.55
C SER A 69 -8.55 14.48 -6.06
N LYS A 70 -8.84 13.28 -6.54
CA LYS A 70 -9.12 12.96 -7.95
C LYS A 70 -10.34 12.06 -8.04
N THR A 71 -11.15 12.26 -9.07
CA THR A 71 -12.24 11.34 -9.41
C THR A 71 -11.78 10.50 -10.60
N VAL A 72 -11.86 9.19 -10.46
CA VAL A 72 -11.56 8.23 -11.52
C VAL A 72 -12.86 7.60 -11.99
N GLU A 73 -13.00 7.44 -13.30
CA GLU A 73 -14.20 6.87 -13.92
C GLU A 73 -13.83 5.66 -14.78
N TYR A 74 -14.59 4.59 -14.62
CA TYR A 74 -14.50 3.39 -15.45
C TYR A 74 -15.80 3.24 -16.22
N ALA A 75 -15.73 3.36 -17.55
CA ALA A 75 -16.92 3.47 -18.41
C ALA A 75 -17.38 2.14 -19.03
N SER A 76 -16.57 1.08 -18.99
CA SER A 76 -16.73 -0.08 -19.88
C SER A 76 -17.41 -1.28 -19.22
N ALA A 77 -18.54 -1.71 -19.78
CA ALA A 77 -19.17 -3.02 -19.52
C ALA A 77 -18.49 -4.21 -20.25
N GLY A 78 -17.32 -4.00 -20.87
CA GLY A 78 -16.49 -5.04 -21.48
C GLY A 78 -15.49 -5.68 -20.50
N ALA A 79 -14.57 -6.51 -20.99
CA ALA A 79 -13.49 -7.05 -20.16
C ALA A 79 -12.60 -5.91 -19.66
N PHE A 80 -12.62 -5.65 -18.35
CA PHE A 80 -11.73 -4.67 -17.73
C PHE A 80 -10.28 -5.14 -17.84
N SER A 81 -9.35 -4.20 -18.04
CA SER A 81 -7.92 -4.46 -18.00
C SER A 81 -7.34 -3.71 -16.81
N THR A 82 -6.49 -4.39 -16.04
CA THR A 82 -5.70 -3.80 -14.97
C THR A 82 -4.92 -2.59 -15.51
N GLU A 83 -4.96 -1.48 -14.79
CA GLU A 83 -4.40 -0.18 -15.21
C GLU A 83 -2.92 -0.04 -14.82
N PHE A 84 -2.44 -0.86 -13.91
CA PHE A 84 -1.10 -0.81 -13.33
C PHE A 84 -0.23 -2.02 -13.74
N PRO A 85 1.10 -1.89 -13.73
CA PRO A 85 1.99 -2.99 -14.08
C PRO A 85 1.87 -4.15 -13.08
N VAL A 86 1.79 -5.37 -13.61
CA VAL A 86 1.79 -6.62 -12.83
C VAL A 86 3.12 -7.34 -13.07
N ASP A 87 3.83 -7.68 -12.00
CA ASP A 87 5.13 -8.36 -12.09
C ASP A 87 5.00 -9.73 -12.76
N ALA A 88 6.03 -10.14 -13.50
CA ALA A 88 6.01 -11.44 -14.17
C ALA A 88 5.91 -12.59 -13.14
N GLY A 89 4.90 -13.45 -13.29
CA GLY A 89 4.64 -14.56 -12.37
C GLY A 89 3.81 -14.19 -11.13
N ALA A 90 3.42 -12.93 -10.98
CA ALA A 90 2.48 -12.51 -9.95
C ALA A 90 1.07 -13.06 -10.19
N VAL A 91 0.40 -13.45 -9.11
CA VAL A 91 -1.01 -13.84 -9.12
C VAL A 91 -1.87 -12.64 -8.75
N HIS A 92 -2.66 -12.14 -9.70
CA HIS A 92 -3.65 -11.09 -9.48
C HIS A 92 -5.06 -11.70 -9.38
N GLU A 93 -5.55 -11.89 -8.15
CA GLU A 93 -6.80 -12.62 -7.91
C GLU A 93 -8.05 -11.96 -8.52
N LEU A 94 -8.04 -10.63 -8.60
CA LEU A 94 -9.09 -9.82 -9.21
C LEU A 94 -8.76 -9.34 -10.62
N ALA A 95 -7.86 -10.01 -11.34
CA ALA A 95 -7.58 -9.67 -12.74
C ALA A 95 -8.88 -9.67 -13.56
N GLY A 96 -9.14 -8.57 -14.26
CA GLY A 96 -10.39 -8.36 -15.01
C GLY A 96 -11.51 -7.66 -14.24
N TYR A 97 -11.24 -7.18 -13.02
CA TYR A 97 -12.16 -6.35 -12.23
C TYR A 97 -11.44 -5.09 -11.75
N PRO A 98 -12.12 -3.92 -11.69
CA PRO A 98 -11.53 -2.70 -11.18
C PRO A 98 -11.30 -2.81 -9.67
N THR A 99 -10.09 -2.47 -9.23
CA THR A 99 -9.66 -2.59 -7.83
C THR A 99 -9.28 -1.23 -7.21
N VAL A 100 -9.08 -1.22 -5.90
CA VAL A 100 -8.58 -0.04 -5.19
C VAL A 100 -7.20 0.37 -5.73
N MET A 101 -6.33 -0.58 -6.10
CA MET A 101 -5.04 -0.26 -6.70
C MET A 101 -5.19 0.39 -8.09
N ASP A 102 -6.14 -0.05 -8.92
CA ASP A 102 -6.41 0.59 -10.21
C ASP A 102 -6.85 2.05 -10.02
N ALA A 103 -7.70 2.31 -9.02
CA ALA A 103 -8.17 3.66 -8.71
C ALA A 103 -7.03 4.56 -8.24
N ILE A 104 -6.17 4.05 -7.34
CA ILE A 104 -4.99 4.76 -6.84
C ILE A 104 -4.02 5.08 -7.98
N TYR A 105 -3.72 4.10 -8.82
CA TYR A 105 -2.80 4.27 -9.95
C TYR A 105 -3.33 5.32 -10.95
N ASN A 106 -4.59 5.21 -11.35
CA ASN A 106 -5.20 6.15 -12.29
C ASN A 106 -5.31 7.57 -11.69
N ALA A 107 -5.73 7.68 -10.42
CA ALA A 107 -5.78 8.96 -9.73
C ALA A 107 -4.41 9.64 -9.65
N TYR A 108 -3.35 8.88 -9.36
CA TYR A 108 -2.01 9.45 -9.35
C TYR A 108 -1.53 9.81 -10.76
N HIS A 109 -1.81 8.99 -11.78
CA HIS A 109 -1.50 9.30 -13.16
C HIS A 109 -2.18 10.60 -13.64
N GLN A 110 -3.43 10.86 -13.22
CA GLN A 110 -4.11 12.14 -13.47
C GLN A 110 -3.53 13.33 -12.70
N TYR A 111 -2.81 13.09 -11.61
CA TYR A 111 -2.10 14.12 -10.85
C TYR A 111 -0.70 14.38 -11.44
N SER A 112 0.04 13.32 -11.73
CA SER A 112 1.41 13.31 -12.26
C SER A 112 1.50 12.29 -13.41
N PRO A 113 1.27 12.72 -14.67
CA PRO A 113 1.24 11.81 -15.82
C PRO A 113 2.56 11.05 -16.08
N SER A 114 3.69 11.55 -15.58
CA SER A 114 4.98 10.85 -15.66
C SER A 114 5.11 9.71 -14.64
N MET A 115 4.17 9.58 -13.72
CA MET A 115 4.24 8.69 -12.54
C MET A 115 5.46 8.93 -11.65
N ALA A 116 6.14 10.07 -11.79
CA ALA A 116 7.27 10.42 -10.93
C ALA A 116 6.83 10.46 -9.46
N GLY A 117 7.58 9.78 -8.59
CA GLY A 117 7.29 9.68 -7.17
C GLY A 117 6.27 8.60 -6.77
N PHE A 118 5.79 7.79 -7.73
CA PHE A 118 5.00 6.58 -7.45
C PHE A 118 5.82 5.36 -7.81
N THR A 119 5.99 4.45 -6.85
CA THR A 119 6.49 3.10 -7.10
C THR A 119 5.60 2.08 -6.39
N MET A 120 5.43 0.91 -7.01
CA MET A 120 4.74 -0.23 -6.44
C MET A 120 5.62 -1.48 -6.50
N GLY A 121 5.25 -2.47 -5.70
CA GLY A 121 5.81 -3.82 -5.75
C GLY A 121 4.69 -4.86 -5.71
N TRP A 122 5.08 -6.13 -5.82
CA TRP A 122 4.17 -7.25 -5.73
C TRP A 122 4.62 -8.24 -4.65
N ASP A 123 3.71 -8.62 -3.75
CA ASP A 123 3.95 -9.72 -2.83
C ASP A 123 3.77 -11.04 -3.56
N THR A 124 4.88 -11.70 -3.85
CA THR A 124 4.94 -13.01 -4.51
C THR A 124 5.08 -14.18 -3.53
N TYR A 125 5.19 -13.90 -2.22
CA TYR A 125 5.49 -14.90 -1.18
C TYR A 125 4.29 -15.25 -0.31
N SER A 126 3.41 -14.30 0.01
CA SER A 126 2.22 -14.56 0.82
C SER A 126 1.02 -14.95 -0.03
N THR A 127 0.05 -15.64 0.58
CA THR A 127 -1.26 -15.92 -0.01
C THR A 127 -2.35 -15.29 0.86
N PRO A 128 -3.24 -14.45 0.31
CA PRO A 128 -3.30 -14.02 -1.08
C PRO A 128 -2.12 -13.10 -1.43
N ASN A 129 -1.63 -13.23 -2.66
CA ASN A 129 -0.62 -12.35 -3.24
C ASN A 129 -1.26 -11.00 -3.60
N GLY A 130 -0.48 -9.93 -3.69
CA GLY A 130 -1.06 -8.67 -4.18
C GLY A 130 -0.08 -7.53 -4.35
N ALA A 131 -0.56 -6.50 -5.05
CA ALA A 131 0.19 -5.28 -5.30
C ALA A 131 0.18 -4.38 -4.08
N TYR A 132 1.29 -3.67 -3.92
CA TYR A 132 1.44 -2.71 -2.85
C TYR A 132 2.23 -1.46 -3.24
N ILE A 133 2.00 -0.38 -2.50
CA ILE A 133 2.69 0.90 -2.69
C ILE A 133 4.02 0.86 -1.92
N THR A 134 5.13 1.10 -2.61
CA THR A 134 6.46 1.26 -1.96
C THR A 134 6.77 2.73 -1.71
N THR A 135 6.46 3.59 -2.68
CA THR A 135 6.67 5.03 -2.61
C THR A 135 5.49 5.74 -3.25
N LEU A 136 5.02 6.82 -2.64
CA LEU A 136 4.00 7.70 -3.21
C LEU A 136 4.35 9.14 -2.85
N PHE A 137 4.26 10.07 -3.80
CA PHE A 137 4.77 11.45 -3.67
C PHE A 137 6.26 11.54 -3.26
N ASN A 138 7.09 10.56 -3.66
CA ASN A 138 8.49 10.39 -3.22
C ASN A 138 8.64 10.07 -1.72
N ILE A 139 7.57 9.69 -1.04
CA ILE A 139 7.58 9.29 0.37
C ILE A 139 7.45 7.77 0.45
N GLY A 140 8.50 7.13 0.98
CA GLY A 140 8.53 5.70 1.26
C GLY A 140 8.12 5.37 2.70
N THR A 141 8.20 4.09 3.06
CA THR A 141 8.03 3.66 4.45
C THR A 141 9.21 4.11 5.30
N ILE A 142 8.93 4.70 6.47
CA ILE A 142 9.94 5.05 7.47
C ILE A 142 9.76 4.14 8.67
N THR A 143 10.81 3.40 9.05
CA THR A 143 10.77 2.55 10.24
C THR A 143 11.30 3.31 11.45
N GLU A 144 10.50 3.44 12.50
CA GLU A 144 10.94 4.00 13.78
C GLU A 144 11.44 2.90 14.72
N SER A 145 10.75 1.75 14.75
CA SER A 145 11.18 0.60 15.54
C SER A 145 10.75 -0.72 14.90
N SER A 146 11.58 -1.74 15.03
CA SER A 146 11.29 -3.08 14.52
C SER A 146 11.84 -4.12 15.48
N THR A 147 11.01 -5.11 15.83
CA THR A 147 11.36 -6.23 16.70
C THR A 147 11.08 -7.55 15.98
N SER A 148 11.27 -8.68 16.66
CA SER A 148 10.94 -10.00 16.10
C SER A 148 9.45 -10.21 15.83
N ASN A 149 8.57 -9.46 16.48
CA ASN A 149 7.12 -9.67 16.49
C ASN A 149 6.31 -8.38 16.34
N SER A 150 6.96 -7.27 16.01
CA SER A 150 6.29 -6.00 15.82
C SER A 150 7.08 -5.07 14.91
N TRP A 151 6.35 -4.17 14.26
CA TRP A 151 6.91 -3.02 13.56
C TRP A 151 6.15 -1.76 13.93
N LYS A 152 6.85 -0.62 14.04
CA LYS A 152 6.27 0.72 14.17
C LYS A 152 6.99 1.69 13.23
N GLY A 153 6.23 2.54 12.58
CA GLY A 153 6.75 3.64 11.78
C GLY A 153 5.68 4.24 10.88
N TYR A 154 6.09 4.97 9.85
CA TYR A 154 5.17 5.66 8.94
C TYR A 154 5.06 4.94 7.59
N SER A 155 3.83 4.75 7.13
CA SER A 155 3.55 4.12 5.84
C SER A 155 2.22 4.63 5.25
N TRP A 156 1.95 4.25 4.00
CA TRP A 156 0.71 4.60 3.29
C TRP A 156 -0.41 3.61 3.67
N SER A 157 -1.33 4.06 4.51
CA SER A 157 -2.54 3.32 4.87
C SER A 157 -3.65 3.58 3.86
N ILE A 158 -4.37 2.52 3.46
CA ILE A 158 -5.44 2.61 2.47
C ILE A 158 -6.77 2.35 3.15
N TYR A 159 -7.70 3.27 3.01
CA TYR A 159 -9.06 3.18 3.53
C TYR A 159 -10.05 3.15 2.36
N LEU A 160 -10.98 2.20 2.38
CA LEU A 160 -12.14 2.17 1.51
C LEU A 160 -13.38 2.53 2.32
N ASN A 161 -14.09 3.59 1.94
CA ASN A 161 -15.29 4.08 2.61
C ASN A 161 -15.10 4.26 4.13
N GLY A 162 -13.93 4.79 4.53
CA GLY A 162 -13.56 5.03 5.92
C GLY A 162 -13.06 3.80 6.69
N THR A 163 -13.02 2.62 6.06
CA THR A 163 -12.51 1.39 6.68
C THR A 163 -11.12 1.06 6.15
N LEU A 164 -10.17 0.84 7.06
CA LEU A 164 -8.81 0.41 6.69
C LEU A 164 -8.88 -0.94 5.96
N THR A 165 -8.24 -1.04 4.80
CA THR A 165 -8.22 -2.29 4.02
C THR A 165 -7.33 -3.33 4.70
N SER A 166 -7.86 -4.52 4.95
CA SER A 166 -7.11 -5.67 5.50
C SER A 166 -6.50 -6.58 4.43
N LEU A 167 -6.69 -6.24 3.15
CA LEU A 167 -6.16 -6.94 1.98
C LEU A 167 -5.26 -6.00 1.19
N TYR A 168 -4.41 -6.58 0.33
CA TYR A 168 -3.72 -5.82 -0.72
C TYR A 168 -4.73 -5.02 -1.56
N ALA A 169 -4.38 -3.80 -1.95
CA ALA A 169 -5.31 -2.94 -2.71
C ALA A 169 -5.69 -3.51 -4.08
N SER A 170 -4.85 -4.38 -4.67
CA SER A 170 -5.16 -5.16 -5.88
C SER A 170 -6.19 -6.27 -5.66
N ASN A 171 -6.56 -6.52 -4.40
CA ASN A 171 -7.44 -7.59 -3.96
C ASN A 171 -8.73 -7.03 -3.33
N VAL A 172 -8.93 -5.71 -3.41
CA VAL A 172 -10.14 -5.03 -2.98
C VAL A 172 -10.84 -4.47 -4.20
N GLN A 173 -12.00 -5.02 -4.54
CA GLN A 173 -12.79 -4.55 -5.68
C GLN A 173 -13.51 -3.23 -5.34
N ILE A 174 -13.51 -2.28 -6.27
CA ILE A 174 -14.25 -1.02 -6.14
C ILE A 174 -15.64 -1.07 -6.78
N LYS A 175 -16.52 -0.19 -6.30
CA LYS A 175 -17.90 0.03 -6.77
C LYS A 175 -18.17 1.50 -7.00
N ASP A 176 -19.23 1.79 -7.74
CA ASP A 176 -19.68 3.15 -7.98
C ASP A 176 -20.00 3.88 -6.67
N GLY A 177 -19.48 5.10 -6.54
CA GLY A 177 -19.63 5.95 -5.35
C GLY A 177 -18.62 5.68 -4.23
N ASP A 178 -17.70 4.72 -4.40
CA ASP A 178 -16.67 4.45 -3.39
C ASP A 178 -15.73 5.66 -3.17
N VAL A 179 -15.23 5.77 -1.94
CA VAL A 179 -14.19 6.73 -1.56
C VAL A 179 -12.97 5.97 -1.06
N VAL A 180 -11.85 6.16 -1.76
CA VAL A 180 -10.54 5.62 -1.40
C VAL A 180 -9.71 6.74 -0.78
N ARG A 181 -9.24 6.56 0.46
CA ARG A 181 -8.29 7.47 1.11
C ARG A 181 -6.96 6.76 1.30
N VAL A 182 -5.89 7.38 0.86
CA VAL A 182 -4.51 6.90 0.99
C VAL A 182 -3.76 7.91 1.86
N VAL A 183 -3.49 7.51 3.10
CA VAL A 183 -3.02 8.41 4.16
C VAL A 183 -1.63 7.98 4.60
N TYR A 184 -0.67 8.90 4.58
CA TYR A 184 0.65 8.68 5.18
C TYR A 184 0.58 8.96 6.67
N GLN A 185 0.76 7.92 7.49
CA GLN A 185 0.57 8.00 8.94
C GLN A 185 1.41 6.97 9.67
N GLU A 186 1.55 7.16 10.98
CA GLU A 186 2.16 6.18 11.87
C GLU A 186 1.27 4.94 12.00
N ASN A 187 1.85 3.76 11.82
CA ASN A 187 1.21 2.48 11.98
C ASN A 187 2.03 1.62 12.96
N THR A 188 1.34 0.74 13.67
CA THR A 188 1.96 -0.31 14.49
C THR A 188 1.36 -1.64 14.10
N GLU A 189 2.22 -2.60 13.79
CA GLU A 189 1.87 -3.96 13.40
C GLU A 189 2.48 -4.96 14.36
N THR A 190 1.77 -6.05 14.60
CA THR A 190 2.20 -7.16 15.45
C THR A 190 1.82 -8.48 14.80
N TRP A 191 2.67 -9.49 14.92
CA TRP A 191 2.45 -10.84 14.38
C TRP A 191 2.89 -11.94 15.34
#